data_AF-A0A172TQC7-F1
#
_entry.id   AF-A0A172TQC7-F1
#
_cell.length_a   1.000
_cell.length_b   1.000
_cell.length_c   1.000
_cell.angle_alpha   90.00
_cell.angle_beta   90.00
_cell.angle_gamma   90.00
#
_symmetry.space_group_name_H-M   'P 1'
#
loop_
_entity.id
_entity.type
_entity.pdbx_description
1 polymer ?
#
loop_
_entity_poly.entity_id
_entity_poly.type
_entity_poly.pdbx_seq_one_letter_code
_entity_poly.pdbx_strand_id
1 'polypeptide(L)'
;MPKLILFVLLFTAFFQGQAQLSKRETIVYIDKKMKEAEGHYRYLEHDSKNVKMVFSNHAFGVSSGKEAIVVVNYTRKPDDSELESDDSKYSFNPAYISSIVPVKSSSDPVGILFIYLTGKVGIRSVRYSGGEVVNESTDTIRVPFLQADATNFNKLKNAFEHLKKIYKAEMDADPFAN
;
A
#
# COMPACT_ATOMS: atom_id res chain seq x y z
N MET A 1 -38.08 -56.54 7.33
CA MET A 1 -36.69 -56.08 7.12
C MET A 1 -36.69 -54.86 6.20
N PRO A 2 -36.51 -53.64 6.72
CA PRO A 2 -36.06 -52.51 5.91
C PRO A 2 -34.65 -52.05 6.32
N LYS A 3 -33.86 -51.75 5.31
CA LYS A 3 -32.55 -51.09 5.38
C LYS A 3 -32.77 -49.61 5.66
N LEU A 4 -32.03 -49.03 6.61
CA LEU A 4 -31.77 -47.59 6.61
C LEU A 4 -30.29 -47.36 6.91
N ILE A 5 -29.57 -47.04 5.85
CA ILE A 5 -28.20 -46.55 5.84
C ILE A 5 -28.25 -45.12 6.37
N LEU A 6 -27.72 -44.88 7.58
CA LEU A 6 -27.49 -43.53 8.07
C LEU A 6 -26.00 -43.21 7.87
N PHE A 7 -25.74 -42.49 6.78
CA PHE A 7 -24.47 -41.88 6.44
C PHE A 7 -24.08 -40.87 7.54
N VAL A 8 -23.16 -41.25 8.42
CA VAL A 8 -22.46 -40.29 9.31
C VAL A 8 -21.39 -39.62 8.47
N LEU A 9 -21.78 -38.58 7.75
CA LEU A 9 -20.87 -37.75 6.94
C LEU A 9 -21.05 -36.29 7.37
N LEU A 10 -20.65 -36.02 8.61
CA LEU A 10 -20.75 -34.70 9.22
C LEU A 10 -19.47 -34.43 10.02
N PHE A 11 -18.82 -33.33 9.65
CA PHE A 11 -17.74 -32.64 10.36
C PHE A 11 -16.31 -33.17 10.25
N THR A 12 -15.78 -33.15 9.02
CA THR A 12 -14.36 -32.81 8.81
C THR A 12 -14.21 -31.73 7.74
N ALA A 13 -15.04 -30.68 7.81
CA ALA A 13 -14.63 -29.37 7.31
C ALA A 13 -13.56 -28.85 8.29
N PHE A 14 -12.37 -29.47 8.27
CA PHE A 14 -11.18 -28.85 8.82
C PHE A 14 -11.05 -27.53 8.07
N PHE A 15 -11.26 -26.45 8.82
CA PHE A 15 -10.74 -25.14 8.49
C PHE A 15 -9.29 -25.33 8.05
N GLN A 16 -9.05 -25.34 6.74
CA GLN A 16 -7.75 -24.98 6.21
C GLN A 16 -7.62 -23.48 6.50
N GLY A 17 -7.30 -23.16 7.76
CA GLY A 17 -6.87 -21.84 8.14
C GLY A 17 -5.62 -21.57 7.33
N GLN A 18 -5.77 -20.93 6.17
CA GLN A 18 -4.65 -20.38 5.45
C GLN A 18 -3.90 -19.55 6.48
N ALA A 19 -2.64 -19.93 6.75
CA ALA A 19 -1.80 -19.22 7.70
C ALA A 19 -1.83 -17.74 7.32
N GLN A 20 -2.49 -16.93 8.15
CA GLN A 20 -2.54 -15.50 7.94
C GLN A 20 -1.18 -14.94 8.34
N LEU A 21 -0.62 -14.08 7.49
CA LEU A 21 0.62 -13.40 7.80
C LEU A 21 0.44 -12.56 9.08
N SER A 22 1.44 -12.57 9.95
CA SER A 22 1.54 -11.63 11.06
C SER A 22 1.66 -10.19 10.54
N LYS A 23 1.48 -9.21 11.44
CA LYS A 23 1.71 -7.78 11.15
C LYS A 23 3.08 -7.54 10.49
N ARG A 24 4.13 -8.08 11.11
CA ARG A 24 5.52 -7.94 10.62
C ARG A 24 5.70 -8.57 9.24
N GLU A 25 5.19 -9.78 9.02
CA GLU A 25 5.30 -10.46 7.73
C GLU A 25 4.53 -9.71 6.64
N THR A 26 3.38 -9.12 6.97
CA THR A 26 2.58 -8.31 6.06
C THR A 26 3.33 -7.04 5.65
N ILE A 27 3.97 -6.35 6.59
CA ILE A 27 4.80 -5.18 6.31
C ILE A 27 5.97 -5.53 5.38
N VAL A 28 6.70 -6.61 5.68
CA VAL A 28 7.81 -7.09 4.84
C VAL A 28 7.31 -7.47 3.44
N TYR A 29 6.13 -8.09 3.36
CA TYR A 29 5.53 -8.45 2.07
C TYR A 29 5.17 -7.22 1.23
N ILE A 30 4.56 -6.20 1.83
CA ILE A 30 4.21 -4.94 1.16
C ILE A 30 5.49 -4.26 0.64
N ASP A 31 6.51 -4.12 1.49
CA ASP A 31 7.81 -3.54 1.12
C ASP A 31 8.42 -4.25 -0.10
N LYS A 32 8.49 -5.58 -0.05
CA LYS A 32 8.98 -6.40 -1.17
C LYS A 32 8.18 -6.15 -2.44
N LYS A 33 6.85 -6.10 -2.37
CA LYS A 33 5.98 -5.94 -3.54
C LYS A 33 6.03 -4.53 -4.14
N MET A 34 6.22 -3.51 -3.32
CA MET A 34 6.45 -2.14 -3.77
C MET A 34 7.78 -2.01 -4.52
N LYS A 35 8.84 -2.65 -4.01
CA LYS A 35 10.17 -2.63 -4.64
C LYS A 35 10.20 -3.25 -6.04
N GLU A 36 9.21 -4.06 -6.41
CA GLU A 36 9.08 -4.57 -7.79
C GLU A 36 8.82 -3.44 -8.80
N ALA A 37 8.40 -2.24 -8.38
CA ALA A 37 8.26 -1.07 -9.25
C ALA A 37 9.57 -0.27 -9.41
N GLU A 38 10.64 -0.61 -8.68
CA GLU A 38 11.93 0.10 -8.76
C GLU A 38 12.57 -0.05 -10.15
N GLY A 39 13.11 1.06 -10.66
CA GLY A 39 13.73 1.12 -11.98
C GLY A 39 12.73 1.14 -13.15
N HIS A 40 11.45 0.96 -12.88
CA HIS A 40 10.39 1.12 -13.87
C HIS A 40 9.87 2.56 -13.90
N TYR A 41 9.14 2.90 -14.98
CA TYR A 41 8.72 4.27 -15.25
C TYR A 41 7.20 4.41 -15.38
N ARG A 42 6.75 5.66 -15.29
CA ARG A 42 5.41 6.11 -15.68
C ARG A 42 5.52 7.46 -16.37
N TYR A 43 4.72 7.71 -17.39
CA TYR A 43 4.59 9.06 -17.93
C TYR A 43 3.63 9.87 -17.06
N LEU A 44 4.07 11.06 -16.64
CA LEU A 44 3.24 12.02 -15.92
C LEU A 44 3.14 13.30 -16.73
N GLU A 45 1.96 13.91 -16.76
CA GLU A 45 1.77 15.22 -17.36
C GLU A 45 2.39 16.30 -16.47
N HIS A 46 3.25 17.12 -17.05
CA HIS A 46 3.88 18.29 -16.45
C HIS A 46 3.95 19.40 -17.50
N ASP A 47 3.29 20.53 -17.25
CA ASP A 47 3.22 21.67 -18.17
C ASP A 47 2.82 21.28 -19.61
N SER A 48 1.75 20.50 -19.74
CA SER A 48 1.24 19.95 -21.02
C SER A 48 2.21 19.01 -21.77
N LYS A 49 3.28 18.55 -21.11
CA LYS A 49 4.22 17.55 -21.65
C LYS A 49 4.16 16.27 -20.83
N ASN A 50 4.33 15.13 -21.49
CA ASN A 50 4.50 13.86 -20.78
C ASN A 50 5.97 13.67 -20.42
N VAL A 51 6.27 13.65 -19.12
CA VAL A 51 7.60 13.42 -18.58
C VAL A 51 7.69 11.97 -18.10
N LYS A 52 8.71 11.25 -18.56
CA LYS A 52 9.00 9.88 -18.10
C LYS A 52 9.63 9.95 -16.71
N MET A 53 8.88 9.50 -15.71
CA MET A 53 9.34 9.44 -14.32
C MET A 53 9.71 8.02 -13.94
N VAL A 54 10.96 7.79 -13.58
CA VAL A 54 11.51 6.54 -13.04
C VAL A 54 11.33 6.53 -11.52
N PHE A 55 10.85 5.41 -10.99
CA PHE A 55 10.61 5.23 -9.56
C PHE A 55 11.78 4.50 -8.91
N SER A 56 12.20 4.97 -7.73
CA SER A 56 13.36 4.43 -7.00
C SER A 56 13.19 4.62 -5.49
N ASN A 57 14.11 4.07 -4.68
CA ASN A 57 14.15 4.26 -3.22
C ASN A 57 12.83 3.93 -2.52
N HIS A 58 12.18 2.84 -2.91
CA HIS A 58 10.95 2.39 -2.26
C HIS A 58 11.28 1.81 -0.91
N ALA A 59 10.54 2.23 0.10
CA ALA A 59 10.45 1.46 1.32
C ALA A 59 9.07 1.57 1.97
N PHE A 60 8.72 0.52 2.69
CA PHE A 60 7.54 0.45 3.52
C PHE A 60 7.91 -0.10 4.89
N GLY A 61 7.40 0.53 5.95
CA GLY A 61 7.74 0.14 7.30
C GLY A 61 6.86 0.77 8.36
N VAL A 62 7.24 0.55 9.62
CA VAL A 62 6.59 1.16 10.78
C VAL A 62 7.39 2.39 11.21
N SER A 63 6.71 3.46 11.59
CA SER A 63 7.36 4.63 12.16
C SER A 63 7.98 4.28 13.50
N SER A 64 9.28 4.56 13.66
CA SER A 64 9.94 4.46 14.96
C SER A 64 9.17 5.26 16.02
N GLY A 65 8.92 4.66 17.18
CA GLY A 65 8.18 5.27 18.30
C GLY A 65 6.67 5.43 18.12
N LYS A 66 6.09 4.98 16.98
CA LYS A 66 4.64 5.00 16.73
C LYS A 66 4.23 3.73 15.99
N GLU A 67 4.07 2.61 16.71
CA GLU A 67 3.75 1.30 16.10
C GLU A 67 2.41 1.28 15.34
N ALA A 68 1.51 2.20 15.68
CA ALA A 68 0.24 2.45 15.00
C ALA A 68 0.38 3.19 13.65
N ILE A 69 1.58 3.65 13.29
CA ILE A 69 1.82 4.43 12.07
C ILE A 69 2.76 3.67 11.13
N VAL A 70 2.30 3.47 9.90
CA VAL A 70 3.14 2.97 8.81
C VAL A 70 3.67 4.12 7.98
N VAL A 71 4.78 3.89 7.30
CA VAL A 71 5.46 4.85 6.43
C VAL A 71 5.66 4.22 5.06
N VAL A 72 5.32 4.97 4.02
CA VAL A 72 5.58 4.67 2.61
C VAL A 72 6.56 5.73 2.12
N ASN A 73 7.66 5.34 1.48
CA ASN A 73 8.54 6.27 0.76
C ASN A 73 8.86 5.75 -0.63
N TYR A 74 9.04 6.68 -1.55
CA TYR A 74 9.60 6.46 -2.88
C TYR A 74 10.10 7.80 -3.45
N THR A 75 11.08 7.73 -4.34
CA THR A 75 11.58 8.86 -5.11
C THR A 75 11.09 8.72 -6.56
N ARG A 76 10.66 9.82 -7.17
CA ARG A 76 10.43 9.91 -8.61
C ARG A 76 11.51 10.78 -9.24
N LYS A 77 12.20 10.26 -10.24
CA LYS A 77 13.22 10.99 -11.00
C LYS A 77 12.84 11.04 -12.47
N PRO A 78 12.92 12.20 -13.13
CA PRO A 78 12.78 12.23 -14.57
C PRO A 78 13.94 11.47 -15.24
N ASP A 79 13.65 10.78 -16.34
CA ASP A 79 14.63 9.96 -17.08
C ASP A 79 15.66 10.81 -17.84
N ASP A 80 15.27 11.99 -18.33
CA ASP A 80 16.08 12.80 -19.24
C ASP A 80 15.70 14.30 -19.16
N SER A 81 15.67 14.89 -17.97
CA SER A 81 15.37 16.32 -17.85
C SER A 81 16.14 16.99 -16.73
N GLU A 82 16.38 18.30 -16.89
CA GLU A 82 16.80 19.21 -15.83
C GLU A 82 15.78 19.33 -14.68
N LEU A 83 14.59 18.70 -14.80
CA LEU A 83 13.60 18.71 -13.73
C LEU A 83 14.11 17.98 -12.50
N GLU A 84 13.69 18.51 -11.36
CA GLU A 84 14.09 18.03 -10.06
C GLU A 84 13.45 16.69 -9.70
N SER A 85 14.15 15.91 -8.88
CA SER A 85 13.58 14.71 -8.28
C SER A 85 12.63 15.06 -7.14
N ASP A 86 11.58 14.26 -7.01
CA ASP A 86 10.61 14.38 -5.92
C ASP A 86 10.73 13.19 -4.97
N ASP A 87 11.10 13.47 -3.71
CA ASP A 87 10.97 12.50 -2.64
C ASP A 87 9.56 12.58 -2.05
N SER A 88 8.82 11.48 -2.15
CA SER A 88 7.48 11.36 -1.58
C SER A 88 7.51 10.43 -0.38
N LYS A 89 7.07 10.95 0.77
CA LYS A 89 6.86 10.17 1.98
C LYS A 89 5.44 10.34 2.47
N TYR A 90 4.82 9.25 2.88
CA TYR A 90 3.52 9.24 3.51
C TYR A 90 3.60 8.53 4.85
N SER A 91 2.89 9.02 5.85
CA SER A 91 2.66 8.31 7.12
C SER A 91 1.20 8.32 7.50
N PHE A 92 0.68 7.17 7.94
CA PHE A 92 -0.74 7.02 8.27
C PHE A 92 -0.96 5.78 9.15
N ASN A 93 -2.11 5.71 9.82
CA ASN A 93 -2.55 4.50 10.50
C ASN A 93 -3.46 3.67 9.56
N PRO A 94 -3.09 2.41 9.22
CA PRO A 94 -3.88 1.53 8.36
C PRO A 94 -5.33 1.29 8.80
N ALA A 95 -5.67 1.44 10.09
CA ALA A 95 -7.03 1.29 10.59
C ALA A 95 -8.03 2.25 9.90
N TYR A 96 -7.54 3.42 9.44
CA TYR A 96 -8.36 4.44 8.79
C TYR A 96 -8.54 4.25 7.29
N ILE A 97 -7.95 3.21 6.67
CA ILE A 97 -8.13 2.93 5.24
C ILE A 97 -9.62 2.73 4.94
N SER A 98 -10.20 3.60 4.10
CA SER A 98 -11.58 3.51 3.66
C SER A 98 -11.72 2.70 2.38
N SER A 99 -10.82 2.89 1.43
CA SER A 99 -10.82 2.17 0.15
C SER A 99 -9.45 2.15 -0.52
N ILE A 100 -9.26 1.21 -1.44
CA ILE A 100 -8.02 1.04 -2.21
C ILE A 100 -8.38 0.84 -3.68
N VAL A 101 -7.90 1.73 -4.55
CA VAL A 101 -8.17 1.69 -6.00
C VAL A 101 -6.89 1.81 -6.83
N PRO A 102 -6.83 1.18 -8.02
CA PRO A 102 -5.71 1.35 -8.93
C PRO A 102 -5.95 2.52 -9.88
N VAL A 103 -4.90 3.30 -10.15
CA VAL A 103 -4.81 4.23 -11.27
C VAL A 103 -3.80 3.70 -12.27
N LYS A 104 -4.32 3.21 -13.40
CA LYS A 104 -3.54 2.52 -14.44
C LYS A 104 -3.42 3.38 -15.69
N SER A 105 -2.36 3.17 -16.45
CA SER A 105 -2.20 3.69 -17.82
C SER A 105 -1.87 2.51 -18.71
N SER A 106 -2.53 2.35 -19.85
CA SER A 106 -2.36 1.17 -20.70
C SER A 106 -0.94 0.99 -21.25
N SER A 107 -0.17 2.08 -21.33
CA SER A 107 1.20 2.09 -21.85
C SER A 107 2.29 1.95 -20.78
N ASP A 108 1.95 2.17 -19.50
CA ASP A 108 2.96 2.38 -18.47
C ASP A 108 3.22 1.10 -17.66
N PRO A 109 4.48 0.74 -17.38
CA PRO A 109 4.79 -0.41 -16.55
C PRO A 109 4.47 -0.17 -15.08
N VAL A 110 4.34 1.09 -14.62
CA VAL A 110 4.02 1.45 -13.23
C VAL A 110 2.61 2.04 -13.10
N GLY A 111 1.83 1.41 -12.22
CA GLY A 111 0.55 1.90 -11.75
C GLY A 111 0.70 2.68 -10.44
N ILE A 112 -0.31 3.46 -10.07
CA ILE A 112 -0.40 4.06 -8.72
C ILE A 112 -1.59 3.47 -7.99
N LEU A 113 -1.34 2.88 -6.83
CA LEU A 113 -2.36 2.43 -5.90
C LEU A 113 -2.72 3.62 -5.00
N PHE A 114 -3.98 4.03 -5.07
CA PHE A 114 -4.55 5.08 -4.23
C PHE A 114 -5.20 4.42 -3.03
N ILE A 115 -4.72 4.75 -1.84
CA ILE A 115 -5.32 4.36 -0.57
C ILE A 115 -6.02 5.60 -0.02
N TYR A 116 -7.33 5.56 0.06
CA TYR A 116 -8.11 6.61 0.68
C TYR A 116 -8.27 6.30 2.18
N LEU A 117 -8.23 7.35 2.99
CA LEU A 117 -8.37 7.32 4.43
C LEU A 117 -9.71 7.95 4.84
N THR A 118 -10.17 7.60 6.04
CA THR A 118 -11.35 8.24 6.64
C THR A 118 -10.91 9.57 7.26
N GLY A 119 -11.05 10.65 6.48
CA GLY A 119 -10.59 12.00 6.85
C GLY A 119 -9.12 12.26 6.56
N LYS A 120 -8.66 13.49 6.82
CA LYS A 120 -7.28 13.94 6.57
C LYS A 120 -6.33 13.53 7.71
N VAL A 121 -6.23 12.22 7.95
CA VAL A 121 -5.48 11.64 9.07
C VAL A 121 -4.10 11.10 8.68
N GLY A 122 -3.76 11.14 7.39
CA GLY A 122 -2.41 10.87 6.90
C GLY A 122 -1.57 12.14 6.84
N ILE A 123 -0.25 11.98 6.81
CA ILE A 123 0.70 13.05 6.54
C ILE A 123 1.44 12.73 5.24
N ARG A 124 1.49 13.70 4.33
CA ARG A 124 2.34 13.68 3.15
C ARG A 124 3.49 14.63 3.39
N SER A 125 4.72 14.13 3.26
CA SER A 125 5.94 14.93 3.24
C SER A 125 6.54 14.89 1.85
N VAL A 126 6.73 16.04 1.22
CA VAL A 126 7.42 16.13 -0.07
C VAL A 126 8.59 17.08 0.02
N ARG A 127 9.69 16.66 -0.60
CA ARG A 127 10.86 17.49 -0.84
C ARG A 127 11.03 17.63 -2.35
N TYR A 128 10.93 18.87 -2.81
CA TYR A 128 11.40 19.31 -4.13
C TYR A 128 12.92 19.58 -4.03
N SER A 129 13.70 19.36 -5.08
CA SER A 129 15.16 19.24 -4.93
C SER A 129 15.78 20.53 -4.40
N GLY A 130 16.52 20.42 -3.28
CA GLY A 130 17.11 21.58 -2.59
C GLY A 130 16.11 22.43 -1.79
N GLY A 131 14.80 22.15 -1.88
CA GLY A 131 13.75 22.86 -1.15
C GLY A 131 13.49 22.33 0.26
N GLU A 132 12.68 23.08 1.00
CA GLU A 132 12.19 22.68 2.32
C GLU A 132 11.24 21.48 2.22
N VAL A 133 11.17 20.69 3.29
CA VAL A 133 10.20 19.59 3.39
C VAL A 133 8.83 20.19 3.73
N VAL A 134 7.89 20.09 2.80
CA VAL A 134 6.50 20.50 3.04
C VAL A 134 5.74 19.32 3.62
N ASN A 135 5.08 19.53 4.76
CA ASN A 135 4.25 18.54 5.43
C ASN A 135 2.77 18.95 5.37
N GLU A 136 1.93 18.06 4.86
CA GLU A 136 0.51 18.33 4.63
C GLU A 136 -0.34 17.19 5.17
N SER A 137 -1.45 17.51 5.83
CA SER A 137 -2.49 16.52 6.13
C SER A 137 -3.14 16.04 4.84
N THR A 138 -3.26 14.74 4.66
CA THR A 138 -3.86 14.11 3.47
C THR A 138 -4.84 13.02 3.87
N ASP A 139 -5.86 12.82 3.04
CA ASP A 139 -6.76 11.67 3.07
C ASP A 139 -6.38 10.62 2.03
N THR A 140 -5.34 10.85 1.24
CA THR A 140 -4.95 10.01 0.11
C THR A 140 -3.47 9.68 0.18
N ILE A 141 -3.16 8.39 0.15
CA ILE A 141 -1.80 7.84 0.08
C ILE A 141 -1.59 7.25 -1.31
N ARG A 142 -0.43 7.53 -1.90
CA ARG A 142 -0.07 7.02 -3.23
C ARG A 142 1.06 6.01 -3.07
N VAL A 143 0.88 4.83 -3.65
CA VAL A 143 1.86 3.74 -3.61
C VAL A 143 2.12 3.27 -5.04
N PRO A 144 3.35 3.42 -5.58
CA PRO A 144 3.68 2.85 -6.88
C PRO A 144 3.59 1.32 -6.84
N PHE A 145 3.15 0.72 -7.94
CA PHE A 145 3.12 -0.74 -8.08
C PHE A 145 3.48 -1.16 -9.50
N LEU A 146 4.06 -2.35 -9.66
CA LEU A 146 4.43 -2.88 -10.97
C LEU A 146 3.17 -3.34 -11.70
N GLN A 147 2.64 -2.50 -12.59
CA GLN A 147 1.45 -2.81 -13.39
C GLN A 147 1.73 -3.88 -14.45
N ALA A 148 2.98 -3.96 -14.92
CA ALA A 148 3.41 -5.02 -15.83
C ALA A 148 3.18 -6.43 -15.27
N ASP A 149 3.21 -6.60 -13.94
CA ASP A 149 2.65 -7.79 -13.27
C ASP A 149 1.17 -7.55 -12.96
N ALA A 150 0.29 -8.18 -13.75
CA ALA A 150 -1.17 -8.07 -13.61
C ALA A 150 -1.69 -8.45 -12.21
N THR A 151 -0.93 -9.23 -11.43
CA THR A 151 -1.31 -9.66 -10.07
C THR A 151 -0.81 -8.74 -8.96
N ASN A 152 0.18 -7.87 -9.23
CA ASN A 152 0.86 -7.09 -8.20
C ASN A 152 -0.10 -6.13 -7.47
N PHE A 153 -0.99 -5.46 -8.21
CA PHE A 153 -2.05 -4.63 -7.60
C PHE A 153 -2.89 -5.41 -6.58
N ASN A 154 -3.42 -6.58 -6.97
CA ASN A 154 -4.28 -7.37 -6.09
C ASN A 154 -3.53 -7.89 -4.86
N LYS A 155 -2.26 -8.26 -5.03
CA LYS A 155 -1.36 -8.66 -3.92
C LYS A 155 -1.18 -7.51 -2.92
N LEU A 156 -0.86 -6.31 -3.39
CA LEU A 156 -0.73 -5.13 -2.53
C LEU A 156 -2.05 -4.76 -1.87
N LYS A 157 -3.15 -4.70 -2.63
CA LYS A 157 -4.49 -4.41 -2.09
C LYS A 157 -4.84 -5.36 -0.95
N ASN A 158 -4.70 -6.67 -1.17
CA ASN A 158 -5.02 -7.66 -0.16
C ASN A 158 -4.11 -7.55 1.08
N ALA A 159 -2.83 -7.25 0.89
CA ALA A 159 -1.91 -7.04 2.01
C ALA A 159 -2.26 -5.79 2.83
N PHE A 160 -2.63 -4.67 2.20
CA PHE A 160 -3.10 -3.47 2.90
C PHE A 160 -4.44 -3.68 3.61
N GLU A 161 -5.38 -4.41 3.00
CA GLU A 161 -6.66 -4.78 3.66
C GLU A 161 -6.43 -5.68 4.87
N HIS A 162 -5.47 -6.60 4.78
CA HIS A 162 -5.08 -7.43 5.92
C HIS A 162 -4.44 -6.58 7.02
N LEU A 163 -3.54 -5.67 6.67
CA LEU A 163 -2.93 -4.74 7.61
C LEU A 163 -3.97 -3.84 8.30
N LYS A 164 -4.94 -3.32 7.55
CA LYS A 164 -6.10 -2.58 8.08
C LYS A 164 -6.83 -3.38 9.16
N LYS A 165 -7.13 -4.66 8.91
CA LYS A 165 -7.83 -5.53 9.89
C LYS A 165 -7.04 -5.67 11.18
N ILE A 166 -5.73 -5.90 11.09
CA ILE A 166 -4.85 -6.01 12.26
C ILE A 166 -4.89 -4.71 13.08
N TYR A 167 -4.63 -3.57 12.43
CA TYR A 167 -4.56 -2.28 13.13
C TYR A 167 -5.92 -1.85 13.70
N LYS A 168 -7.03 -2.17 13.01
CA LYS A 168 -8.36 -1.90 13.53
C LYS A 168 -8.66 -2.75 14.76
N ALA A 169 -8.29 -4.04 14.76
CA ALA A 169 -8.45 -4.90 15.93
C ALA A 169 -7.60 -4.43 17.13
N GLU A 170 -6.37 -3.95 16.89
CA GLU A 170 -5.52 -3.35 17.93
C GLU A 170 -6.15 -2.08 18.52
N MET A 171 -6.72 -1.22 17.67
CA MET A 171 -7.38 0.02 18.09
C MET A 171 -8.69 -0.23 18.84
N ASP A 172 -9.53 -1.15 18.36
CA ASP A 172 -10.81 -1.48 18.99
C ASP A 172 -10.61 -2.23 20.34
N ALA A 173 -9.45 -2.87 20.54
CA ALA A 173 -9.10 -3.53 21.80
C ALA A 173 -8.57 -2.57 22.88
N ASP A 174 -8.18 -1.34 22.51
CA ASP A 174 -7.75 -0.32 23.45
C ASP A 174 -8.99 0.43 24.00
N PRO A 175 -9.36 0.22 25.28
CA PRO A 175 -10.54 0.84 25.87
C PRO A 175 -10.41 2.36 26.01
N PHE A 176 -9.23 2.93 25.75
CA PHE A 176 -8.94 4.35 25.85
C PHE A 176 -8.61 5.00 24.50
N ALA A 177 -8.75 4.29 23.38
CA ALA A 177 -8.40 4.80 22.05
C ALA A 177 -9.45 5.73 21.40
N ASN A 178 -10.51 6.13 22.12
CA ASN A 178 -11.55 7.05 21.64
C ASN A 178 -11.46 8.43 22.32
#